data_AF-A0A7S4HYL0-F1
#
_entry.id   AF-A0A7S4HYL0-F1
#
_cell.length_a   1.000
_cell.length_b   1.000
_cell.length_c   1.000
_cell.angle_alpha   90.00
_cell.angle_beta   90.00
_cell.angle_gamma   90.00
#
_symmetry.space_group_name_H-M   'P 1'
#
loop_
_entity.id
_entity.type
_entity.pdbx_description
1 polymer ?
#
loop_
_entity_poly.entity_id
_entity_poly.type
_entity_poly.pdbx_seq_one_letter_code
_entity_poly.pdbx_strand_id
1 'polypeptide(L)'
;QAMFRATIQLAVDPPPAVGMMQRRTAKMLLRPFPLGLRFSGKNMSPLPCWLGGAQNVCLNFSDCDVAVQLHFALFSESSGYVLKPEGMRLFLDHTSTTSVESDGGSVQSDGPSRWGNFGDKRMPPKVGSAKLLSRIASDGIAAGRELLLDQRDAYWPRARDILSRVTIQFLSLHMLPTAGERRPRLSGRRAACHKFHPELSGFAAPPNARKPSTPTVSVSLHPVGGFCAVSKKLPLPWLTKADTTLKPTDNGLHARIEEEVHCIAAEAHATFLRVAIRDGDRDVAFETAVLGRLRGGFRVLRLRSSLGTRIELACLFVHVSFGTVPNLWPTPRCLRRQAGRASRERSSRSEEFAHHMDEIAKLRDRLKQSEEQRDSLLRDSALRDSVRDSVVQRESVQVFEAIRER
;
A
#
# COMPACT_ATOMS: atom_id res chain seq x y z
N GLN A 1 20.53 13.06 0.40
CA GLN A 1 19.17 13.63 0.58
C GLN A 1 18.35 13.62 -0.71
N ALA A 2 18.84 14.10 -1.86
CA ALA A 2 18.09 14.05 -3.13
C ALA A 2 17.63 12.64 -3.55
N MET A 3 18.54 11.65 -3.51
CA MET A 3 18.20 10.24 -3.77
C MET A 3 17.16 9.66 -2.80
N PHE A 4 17.19 10.11 -1.53
CA PHE A 4 16.20 9.71 -0.53
C PHE A 4 14.82 10.26 -0.91
N ARG A 5 14.71 11.56 -1.19
CA ARG A 5 13.46 12.18 -1.65
C ARG A 5 12.91 11.54 -2.93
N ALA A 6 13.75 11.27 -3.92
CA ALA A 6 13.35 10.59 -5.15
C ALA A 6 12.81 9.17 -4.88
N THR A 7 13.42 8.44 -3.94
CA THR A 7 12.96 7.11 -3.54
C THR A 7 11.60 7.17 -2.83
N ILE A 8 11.41 8.14 -1.95
CA ILE A 8 10.10 8.38 -1.30
C ILE A 8 9.05 8.70 -2.35
N GLN A 9 9.34 9.60 -3.30
CA GLN A 9 8.39 9.96 -4.34
C GLN A 9 7.97 8.76 -5.20
N LEU A 10 8.94 7.91 -5.56
CA LEU A 10 8.68 6.66 -6.29
C LEU A 10 7.82 5.68 -5.47
N ALA A 11 8.03 5.61 -4.14
CA ALA A 11 7.25 4.75 -3.26
C ALA A 11 5.82 5.26 -3.07
N VAL A 12 5.62 6.57 -3.00
CA VAL A 12 4.31 7.23 -2.85
C VAL A 12 3.45 6.99 -4.09
N ASP A 13 3.94 7.34 -5.28
CA ASP A 13 3.20 7.19 -6.53
C ASP A 13 4.06 6.44 -7.58
N PRO A 14 4.15 5.10 -7.48
CA PRO A 14 4.97 4.33 -8.40
C PRO A 14 4.39 4.32 -9.80
N PRO A 15 5.21 4.37 -10.87
CA PRO A 15 4.73 4.32 -12.24
C PRO A 15 4.16 2.93 -12.59
N PRO A 16 3.30 2.81 -13.62
CA PRO A 16 2.69 1.53 -14.02
C PRO A 16 3.69 0.41 -14.34
N ALA A 17 4.90 0.76 -14.79
CA ALA A 17 5.98 -0.19 -15.04
C ALA A 17 6.37 -1.00 -13.79
N VAL A 18 6.23 -0.41 -12.59
CA VAL A 18 6.44 -1.12 -11.32
C VAL A 18 5.42 -2.25 -11.17
N GLY A 19 4.16 -2.01 -11.52
CA GLY A 19 3.12 -3.04 -11.49
C GLY A 19 3.42 -4.21 -12.44
N MET A 20 3.92 -3.94 -13.63
CA MET A 20 4.37 -4.99 -14.56
C MET A 20 5.52 -5.83 -13.98
N MET A 21 6.48 -5.18 -13.31
CA MET A 21 7.57 -5.88 -12.62
C MET A 21 7.08 -6.72 -11.45
N GLN A 22 6.12 -6.22 -10.66
CA GLN A 22 5.52 -6.98 -9.57
C GLN A 22 4.79 -8.23 -10.06
N ARG A 23 4.09 -8.16 -11.21
CA ARG A 23 3.46 -9.32 -11.85
C ARG A 23 4.49 -10.39 -12.23
N ARG A 24 5.59 -9.99 -12.85
CA ARG A 24 6.67 -10.92 -13.21
C ARG A 24 7.32 -11.55 -11.97
N THR A 25 7.62 -10.74 -10.95
CA THR A 25 8.23 -11.22 -9.71
C THR A 25 7.28 -12.01 -8.82
N ALA A 26 5.98 -12.04 -9.10
CA ALA A 26 5.06 -12.96 -8.44
C ALA A 26 5.33 -14.42 -8.84
N LYS A 27 5.77 -14.66 -10.08
CA LYS A 27 6.03 -15.99 -10.65
C LYS A 27 7.52 -16.32 -10.81
N MET A 28 8.39 -15.32 -10.83
CA MET A 28 9.83 -15.48 -11.08
C MET A 28 10.68 -14.81 -9.99
N LEU A 29 11.87 -15.36 -9.75
CA LEU A 29 12.88 -14.73 -8.90
C LEU A 29 13.66 -13.67 -9.68
N LEU A 30 13.82 -12.48 -9.09
CA LEU A 30 14.63 -11.40 -9.62
C LEU A 30 15.78 -11.08 -8.68
N ARG A 31 16.99 -10.99 -9.24
CA ARG A 31 18.24 -10.72 -8.52
C ARG A 31 18.92 -9.46 -9.07
N PRO A 32 18.59 -8.26 -8.58
CA PRO A 32 19.29 -7.04 -8.98
C PRO A 32 20.64 -6.91 -8.25
N PHE A 33 21.62 -6.33 -8.97
CA PHE A 33 22.96 -6.06 -8.47
C PHE A 33 23.34 -4.59 -8.63
N PRO A 34 24.29 -4.09 -7.82
CA PRO A 34 24.93 -2.82 -8.07
C PRO A 34 25.55 -2.78 -9.46
N LEU A 35 25.48 -1.63 -10.13
CA LEU A 35 26.13 -1.43 -11.42
C LEU A 35 27.65 -1.63 -11.28
N GLY A 36 28.25 -2.47 -12.15
CA GLY A 36 29.67 -2.87 -12.05
C GLY A 36 30.70 -1.74 -12.14
N LEU A 37 30.31 -0.55 -12.61
CA LEU A 37 31.16 0.66 -12.63
C LEU A 37 31.25 1.37 -11.27
N ARG A 38 30.62 0.83 -10.21
CA ARG A 38 30.68 1.38 -8.86
C ARG A 38 31.91 0.87 -8.10
N PHE A 39 33.08 1.42 -8.43
CA PHE A 39 34.32 1.13 -7.70
C PHE A 39 34.32 1.63 -6.25
N SER A 40 33.37 2.50 -5.86
CA SER A 40 33.29 3.07 -4.52
C SER A 40 32.73 2.12 -3.45
N GLY A 41 32.29 0.91 -3.82
CA GLY A 41 31.72 -0.09 -2.88
C GLY A 41 30.32 0.23 -2.33
N LYS A 42 29.82 1.46 -2.49
CA LYS A 42 28.55 1.95 -1.94
C LYS A 42 27.31 1.25 -2.53
N ASN A 43 26.40 0.84 -1.66
CA ASN A 43 25.16 0.18 -2.09
C ASN A 43 24.18 1.11 -2.79
N MET A 44 23.31 0.50 -3.59
CA MET A 44 22.07 1.13 -4.05
C MET A 44 20.99 1.02 -2.97
N SER A 45 20.01 1.93 -3.00
CA SER A 45 18.83 1.78 -2.14
C SER A 45 18.09 0.49 -2.50
N PRO A 46 17.77 -0.39 -1.52
CA PRO A 46 17.03 -1.61 -1.78
C PRO A 46 15.53 -1.34 -1.98
N LEU A 47 15.02 -0.19 -1.54
CA LEU A 47 13.60 0.14 -1.54
C LEU A 47 12.97 0.08 -2.95
N PRO A 48 13.55 0.67 -4.02
CA PRO A 48 12.98 0.55 -5.37
C PRO A 48 12.96 -0.89 -5.88
N CYS A 49 13.96 -1.70 -5.50
CA CYS A 49 14.02 -3.10 -5.91
C CYS A 49 12.93 -3.92 -5.21
N TRP A 50 12.77 -3.72 -3.89
CA TRP A 50 11.70 -4.33 -3.13
C TRP A 50 10.32 -3.84 -3.58
N LEU A 51 10.17 -2.55 -3.93
CA LEU A 51 8.94 -2.01 -4.51
C LEU A 51 8.57 -2.71 -5.83
N GLY A 52 9.57 -3.06 -6.66
CA GLY A 52 9.38 -3.86 -7.88
C GLY A 52 9.12 -5.35 -7.63
N GLY A 53 9.20 -5.82 -6.38
CA GLY A 53 9.00 -7.22 -6.00
C GLY A 53 10.22 -8.11 -6.10
N ALA A 54 11.42 -7.54 -6.31
CA ALA A 54 12.66 -8.30 -6.30
C ALA A 54 12.88 -8.95 -4.93
N GLN A 55 13.13 -10.26 -4.95
CA GLN A 55 13.30 -11.07 -3.74
C GLN A 55 14.75 -11.09 -3.28
N ASN A 56 15.70 -11.11 -4.23
CA ASN A 56 17.13 -11.26 -3.95
C ASN A 56 17.90 -9.98 -4.30
N VAL A 57 17.72 -8.92 -3.51
CA VAL A 57 18.43 -7.65 -3.71
C VAL A 57 19.85 -7.78 -3.17
N CYS A 58 20.83 -7.80 -4.07
CA CYS A 58 22.23 -7.98 -3.71
C CYS A 58 22.85 -6.68 -3.22
N LEU A 59 23.39 -6.71 -2.01
CA LEU A 59 24.12 -5.61 -1.40
C LEU A 59 25.53 -6.09 -1.02
N ASN A 60 26.48 -5.17 -1.01
CA ASN A 60 27.80 -5.35 -0.43
C ASN A 60 27.67 -5.22 1.09
N PHE A 61 27.99 -6.29 1.82
CA PHE A 61 27.87 -6.33 3.29
C PHE A 61 29.15 -5.85 4.01
N SER A 62 30.18 -5.47 3.24
CA SER A 62 31.44 -4.96 3.78
C SER A 62 31.26 -3.70 4.61
N ASP A 63 30.37 -2.79 4.17
CA ASP A 63 30.05 -1.55 4.88
C ASP A 63 28.60 -1.57 5.38
N CYS A 64 28.39 -1.25 6.66
CA CYS A 64 27.05 -1.16 7.25
C CYS A 64 26.37 0.19 6.94
N ASP A 65 26.18 0.47 5.67
CA ASP A 65 25.45 1.64 5.19
C ASP A 65 23.93 1.51 5.41
N VAL A 66 23.18 2.56 5.08
CA VAL A 66 21.72 2.59 5.27
C VAL A 66 21.02 1.42 4.55
N ALA A 67 21.51 0.99 3.38
CA ALA A 67 20.90 -0.13 2.66
C ALA A 67 21.04 -1.44 3.45
N VAL A 68 22.23 -1.70 3.99
CA VAL A 68 22.51 -2.86 4.84
C VAL A 68 21.72 -2.78 6.16
N GLN A 69 21.56 -1.58 6.73
CA GLN A 69 20.74 -1.36 7.94
C GLN A 69 19.27 -1.73 7.70
N LEU A 70 18.69 -1.30 6.57
CA LEU A 70 17.32 -1.64 6.18
C LEU A 70 17.18 -3.15 5.90
N HIS A 71 18.17 -3.75 5.23
CA HIS A 71 18.20 -5.18 4.96
C HIS A 71 18.17 -6.00 6.27
N PHE A 72 19.07 -5.69 7.22
CA PHE A 72 19.06 -6.38 8.50
C PHE A 72 17.77 -6.16 9.29
N ALA A 73 17.15 -4.97 9.22
CA ALA A 73 15.87 -4.71 9.87
C ALA A 73 14.74 -5.57 9.29
N LEU A 74 14.67 -5.68 7.95
CA LEU A 74 13.67 -6.50 7.26
C LEU A 74 13.74 -7.97 7.69
N PHE A 75 14.97 -8.52 7.72
CA PHE A 75 15.21 -9.93 7.96
C PHE A 75 15.53 -10.29 9.43
N SER A 76 15.57 -9.32 10.34
CA SER A 76 16.04 -9.48 11.74
C SER A 76 15.37 -10.61 12.53
N GLU A 77 14.10 -10.90 12.25
CA GLU A 77 13.27 -11.90 12.93
C GLU A 77 12.92 -13.08 12.02
N SER A 78 13.57 -13.18 10.87
CA SER A 78 13.40 -14.25 9.90
C SER A 78 14.72 -14.97 9.66
N SER A 79 14.67 -16.23 9.22
CA SER A 79 15.84 -16.96 8.75
C SER A 79 16.22 -16.58 7.31
N GLY A 80 16.13 -15.29 6.96
CA GLY A 80 16.44 -14.76 5.63
C GLY A 80 15.27 -14.70 4.64
N TYR A 81 14.06 -15.10 5.04
CA TYR A 81 12.88 -15.10 4.18
C TYR A 81 11.72 -14.35 4.82
N VAL A 82 11.18 -13.35 4.10
CA VAL A 82 10.01 -12.56 4.51
C VAL A 82 8.98 -12.62 3.40
N LEU A 83 7.73 -12.97 3.74
CA LEU A 83 6.63 -13.04 2.79
C LEU A 83 6.34 -11.65 2.21
N LYS A 84 6.24 -11.54 0.88
CA LYS A 84 5.85 -10.29 0.21
C LYS A 84 4.44 -9.84 0.64
N PRO A 85 4.16 -8.52 0.68
CA PRO A 85 2.81 -8.02 0.86
C PRO A 85 1.81 -8.65 -0.12
N GLU A 86 0.58 -8.84 0.31
CA GLU A 86 -0.48 -9.50 -0.46
C GLU A 86 -0.65 -8.91 -1.87
N GLY A 87 -0.62 -7.58 -1.99
CA GLY A 87 -0.75 -6.89 -3.29
C GLY A 87 0.40 -7.15 -4.29
N MET A 88 1.49 -7.79 -3.86
CA MET A 88 2.62 -8.21 -4.71
C MET A 88 2.63 -9.71 -5.01
N ARG A 89 1.65 -10.44 -4.46
CA ARG A 89 1.48 -11.89 -4.59
C ARG A 89 0.24 -12.21 -5.41
N LEU A 90 -0.85 -11.51 -5.15
CA LEU A 90 -2.13 -11.74 -5.81
C LEU A 90 -2.15 -11.02 -7.16
N PHE A 91 -2.05 -11.81 -8.22
CA PHE A 91 -2.48 -11.40 -9.55
C PHE A 91 -3.33 -12.53 -10.11
N LEU A 92 -4.64 -12.28 -10.25
CA LEU A 92 -5.58 -13.19 -10.88
C LEU A 92 -5.15 -13.39 -12.33
N ASP A 93 -4.85 -14.63 -12.69
CA ASP A 93 -4.69 -15.04 -14.09
C ASP A 93 -6.08 -15.03 -14.74
N HIS A 94 -6.47 -13.91 -15.35
CA HIS A 94 -7.67 -13.83 -16.18
C HIS A 94 -7.41 -14.47 -17.55
N THR A 95 -7.00 -15.74 -17.59
CA THR A 95 -6.90 -16.54 -18.82
C THR A 95 -7.65 -17.87 -18.70
N SER A 96 -8.61 -18.00 -17.79
CA SER A 96 -9.40 -19.23 -17.62
C SER A 96 -10.88 -18.96 -17.37
N THR A 97 -11.50 -18.09 -18.17
CA THR A 97 -12.97 -18.07 -18.35
C THR A 97 -13.28 -17.57 -19.75
N THR A 98 -12.90 -18.36 -20.75
CA THR A 98 -13.69 -18.53 -21.96
C THR A 98 -13.95 -20.02 -22.05
N SER A 99 -15.16 -20.41 -21.68
CA SER A 99 -15.77 -21.67 -22.06
C SER A 99 -15.62 -21.85 -23.57
N VAL A 100 -14.71 -22.73 -23.98
CA VAL A 100 -14.64 -23.20 -25.36
C VAL A 100 -15.68 -24.31 -25.47
N GLU A 101 -16.78 -23.98 -26.13
CA GLU A 101 -17.66 -24.97 -26.74
C GLU A 101 -16.80 -25.90 -27.60
N SER A 102 -17.03 -27.19 -27.40
CA SER A 102 -16.44 -28.29 -28.13
C SER A 102 -16.70 -28.15 -29.63
N ASP A 103 -15.64 -27.96 -30.41
CA ASP A 103 -15.63 -28.38 -31.81
C ASP A 103 -14.32 -29.11 -32.11
N GLY A 104 -14.48 -30.31 -32.65
CA GLY A 104 -13.41 -31.26 -32.92
C GLY A 104 -12.47 -30.77 -34.02
N GLY A 105 -11.18 -30.68 -33.69
CA GLY A 105 -10.11 -30.43 -34.62
C GLY A 105 -8.82 -31.08 -34.11
N SER A 106 -8.33 -32.06 -34.86
CA SER A 106 -7.15 -32.89 -34.58
C SER A 106 -5.91 -32.08 -34.19
N VAL A 107 -5.31 -32.43 -33.05
CA VAL A 107 -4.02 -31.91 -32.57
C VAL A 107 -2.89 -32.50 -33.42
N GLN A 108 -2.27 -31.68 -34.26
CA GLN A 108 -0.91 -31.93 -34.75
C GLN A 108 0.08 -31.30 -33.77
N SER A 109 1.01 -32.11 -33.30
CA SER A 109 2.11 -31.73 -32.41
C SER A 109 3.20 -31.01 -33.21
N ASP A 110 3.26 -29.69 -33.11
CA ASP A 110 4.45 -28.93 -33.54
C ASP A 110 5.49 -28.91 -32.41
N GLY A 111 6.67 -29.44 -32.74
CA GLY A 111 7.82 -29.60 -31.85
C GLY A 111 8.47 -28.29 -31.41
N PRO A 112 9.53 -28.38 -30.58
CA PRO A 112 10.16 -27.21 -29.99
C PRO A 112 10.88 -26.38 -31.06
N SER A 113 10.47 -25.12 -31.20
CA SER A 113 11.13 -24.14 -32.05
C SER A 113 12.55 -23.82 -31.52
N ARG A 114 13.51 -24.59 -32.06
CA ARG A 114 14.90 -24.27 -32.41
C ARG A 114 15.48 -22.99 -31.76
N TRP A 115 16.17 -23.16 -30.64
CA TRP A 115 17.13 -22.18 -30.13
C TRP A 115 18.33 -22.13 -31.09
N GLY A 116 18.47 -21.03 -31.82
CA GLY A 116 19.58 -20.81 -32.75
C GLY A 116 20.94 -20.69 -32.04
N ASN A 117 21.94 -21.32 -32.64
CA ASN A 117 23.35 -21.35 -32.24
C ASN A 117 23.90 -19.97 -31.81
N PHE A 118 24.33 -19.86 -30.55
CA PHE A 118 25.16 -18.75 -30.06
C PHE A 118 26.63 -19.02 -30.40
N GLY A 119 26.97 -18.74 -31.66
CA GLY A 119 28.33 -18.75 -32.18
C GLY A 119 28.59 -17.48 -32.99
N ASP A 120 28.36 -16.29 -32.42
CA ASP A 120 28.93 -15.05 -32.96
C ASP A 120 29.28 -14.09 -31.81
N LYS A 121 30.56 -13.72 -31.71
CA LYS A 121 31.09 -12.77 -30.73
C LYS A 121 30.80 -11.34 -31.19
N ARG A 122 29.53 -10.92 -31.15
CA ARG A 122 29.16 -9.51 -31.26
C ARG A 122 28.35 -9.10 -30.04
N MET A 123 28.88 -8.14 -29.28
CA MET A 123 28.10 -7.48 -28.23
C MET A 123 26.81 -6.91 -28.84
N PRO A 124 25.65 -7.08 -28.20
CA PRO A 124 24.44 -6.41 -28.66
C PRO A 124 24.66 -4.89 -28.52
N PRO A 125 24.13 -4.07 -29.46
CA PRO A 125 24.22 -2.63 -29.33
C PRO A 125 23.46 -2.19 -28.08
N LYS A 126 23.91 -1.10 -27.45
CA LYS A 126 23.26 -0.48 -26.29
C LYS A 126 21.81 -0.12 -26.64
N VAL A 127 20.87 -0.99 -26.27
CA VAL A 127 19.43 -0.69 -26.39
C VAL A 127 19.01 0.08 -25.15
N GLY A 128 18.69 1.36 -25.34
CA GLY A 128 18.10 2.19 -24.29
C GLY A 128 16.78 1.60 -23.77
N SER A 129 16.54 1.78 -22.48
CA SER A 129 15.37 1.31 -21.71
C SER A 129 14.01 1.59 -22.36
N ALA A 130 13.93 2.56 -23.28
CA ALA A 130 12.72 2.92 -24.02
C ALA A 130 12.26 1.86 -25.05
N LYS A 131 13.18 1.10 -25.68
CA LYS A 131 12.83 0.19 -26.79
C LYS A 131 12.40 -1.21 -26.32
N LEU A 132 12.74 -1.59 -25.09
CA LEU A 132 12.25 -2.82 -24.45
C LEU A 132 10.78 -2.65 -24.02
N LEU A 133 10.38 -1.44 -23.63
CA LEU A 133 9.02 -1.10 -23.23
C LEU A 133 8.05 -1.06 -24.43
N SER A 134 8.52 -0.68 -25.63
CA SER A 134 7.68 -0.60 -26.83
C SER A 134 7.28 -1.96 -27.39
N ARG A 135 8.10 -3.01 -27.21
CA ARG A 135 7.78 -4.37 -27.66
C ARG A 135 6.80 -5.11 -26.76
N ILE A 136 6.71 -4.75 -25.48
CA ILE A 136 5.74 -5.33 -24.54
C ILE A 136 4.35 -4.70 -24.74
N ALA A 137 4.29 -3.51 -25.36
CA ALA A 137 3.07 -2.75 -25.57
C ALA A 137 2.29 -3.14 -26.86
N SER A 138 2.88 -3.90 -27.78
CA SER A 138 2.27 -4.19 -29.09
C SER A 138 1.38 -5.44 -29.12
N ASP A 139 1.48 -6.35 -28.16
CA ASP A 139 0.76 -7.62 -28.17
C ASP A 139 -0.43 -7.58 -27.20
N GLY A 140 -1.54 -6.99 -27.64
CA GLY A 140 -2.82 -7.07 -26.93
C GLY A 140 -3.72 -5.87 -27.11
N ILE A 141 -4.30 -5.71 -28.31
CA ILE A 141 -5.39 -4.75 -28.53
C ILE A 141 -6.48 -5.39 -29.40
N ALA A 142 -7.46 -6.01 -28.75
CA ALA A 142 -8.87 -6.00 -29.16
C ALA A 142 -9.74 -6.54 -28.01
N ALA A 143 -10.84 -5.84 -27.72
CA ALA A 143 -11.88 -6.10 -26.70
C ALA A 143 -11.53 -5.80 -25.22
N GLY A 144 -12.31 -4.92 -24.58
CA GLY A 144 -12.33 -4.75 -23.11
C GLY A 144 -11.87 -3.39 -22.55
N ARG A 145 -12.28 -2.25 -23.12
CA ARG A 145 -11.84 -0.91 -22.69
C ARG A 145 -12.33 -0.47 -21.29
N GLU A 146 -13.35 -1.10 -20.71
CA GLU A 146 -13.98 -0.65 -19.46
C GLU A 146 -13.49 -1.33 -18.18
N LEU A 147 -13.00 -2.57 -18.26
CA LEU A 147 -12.38 -3.30 -17.13
C LEU A 147 -10.90 -2.96 -16.89
N LEU A 148 -10.25 -2.28 -17.86
CA LEU A 148 -8.80 -2.06 -17.88
C LEU A 148 -8.30 -0.93 -16.95
N LEU A 149 -9.15 0.04 -16.57
CA LEU A 149 -8.73 1.17 -15.74
C LEU A 149 -8.40 0.73 -14.30
N ASP A 150 -9.18 -0.20 -13.73
CA ASP A 150 -8.94 -0.74 -12.38
C ASP A 150 -7.71 -1.67 -12.35
N GLN A 151 -7.46 -2.41 -13.42
CA GLN A 151 -6.32 -3.34 -13.50
C GLN A 151 -4.97 -2.65 -13.70
N ARG A 152 -4.93 -1.49 -14.38
CA ARG A 152 -3.70 -0.68 -14.50
C ARG A 152 -3.27 -0.12 -13.16
N ASP A 153 -4.22 0.13 -12.26
CA ASP A 153 -4.01 0.61 -10.89
C ASP A 153 -4.15 -0.51 -9.84
N ALA A 154 -4.08 -1.78 -10.24
CA ALA A 154 -4.10 -2.94 -9.33
C ALA A 154 -2.68 -3.48 -9.10
N TYR A 155 -1.83 -2.70 -8.44
CA TYR A 155 -0.50 -3.13 -8.04
C TYR A 155 -0.08 -2.49 -6.72
N TRP A 156 0.87 -3.09 -6.01
CA TRP A 156 1.36 -2.58 -4.74
C TRP A 156 2.10 -1.23 -4.94
N PRO A 157 2.00 -0.28 -4.00
CA PRO A 157 1.16 -0.26 -2.79
C PRO A 157 -0.31 0.00 -3.12
N ARG A 158 -1.23 -0.54 -2.32
CA ARG A 158 -2.66 -0.24 -2.47
C ARG A 158 -2.93 1.19 -1.96
N ALA A 159 -3.84 1.89 -2.60
CA ALA A 159 -4.38 3.14 -2.06
C ALA A 159 -5.08 2.88 -0.72
N ARG A 160 -4.79 3.72 0.28
CA ARG A 160 -5.37 3.62 1.62
C ARG A 160 -6.10 4.90 1.96
N ASP A 161 -7.32 4.77 2.46
CA ASP A 161 -8.09 5.91 2.97
C ASP A 161 -7.76 6.21 4.45
N ILE A 162 -7.20 5.21 5.16
CA ILE A 162 -6.76 5.31 6.55
C ILE A 162 -5.28 4.92 6.62
N LEU A 163 -4.48 5.76 7.26
CA LEU A 163 -3.05 5.54 7.48
C LEU A 163 -2.80 5.06 8.91
N SER A 164 -1.80 4.20 9.07
CA SER A 164 -1.31 3.79 10.39
C SER A 164 -0.50 4.93 11.00
N ARG A 165 -0.75 5.24 12.28
CA ARG A 165 0.03 6.18 13.08
C ARG A 165 0.72 5.42 14.20
N VAL A 166 2.03 5.51 14.25
CA VAL A 166 2.84 5.08 15.39
C VAL A 166 3.43 6.33 16.03
N THR A 167 3.02 6.62 17.26
CA THR A 167 3.55 7.73 18.02
C THR A 167 4.65 7.22 18.94
N ILE A 168 5.82 7.84 18.87
CA ILE A 168 7.00 7.49 19.66
C ILE A 168 7.38 8.71 20.48
N GLN A 169 7.25 8.59 21.80
CA GLN A 169 7.78 9.55 22.75
C GLN A 169 9.21 9.15 23.06
N PHE A 170 10.15 10.01 22.70
CA PHE A 170 11.57 9.86 22.99
C PHE A 170 11.82 10.47 24.37
N LEU A 171 12.09 9.62 25.37
CA LEU A 171 12.20 10.06 26.76
C LEU A 171 13.65 10.44 27.07
N SER A 172 14.57 9.49 26.89
CA SER A 172 15.97 9.66 27.24
C SER A 172 16.91 8.77 26.43
N LEU A 173 18.14 9.25 26.26
CA LEU A 173 19.28 8.55 25.67
C LEU A 173 20.28 8.21 26.77
N HIS A 174 20.72 6.96 26.83
CA HIS A 174 21.65 6.49 27.85
C HIS A 174 22.91 5.91 27.23
N MET A 175 24.05 6.20 27.88
CA MET A 175 25.36 5.60 27.65
C MET A 175 25.78 5.64 26.18
N LEU A 176 25.60 6.76 25.48
CA LEU A 176 26.16 6.93 24.14
C LEU A 176 27.70 6.96 24.23
N PRO A 177 28.43 6.22 23.37
CA PRO A 177 29.89 6.27 23.37
C PRO A 177 30.42 7.68 23.11
N THR A 178 31.47 8.06 23.82
CA THR A 178 32.28 9.25 23.55
C THR A 178 33.08 9.10 22.26
N ALA A 179 33.67 10.20 21.77
CA ALA A 179 34.43 10.18 20.53
C ALA A 179 35.62 9.21 20.59
N GLY A 180 35.59 8.16 19.75
CA GLY A 180 36.64 7.13 19.69
C GLY A 180 36.42 5.95 20.63
N GLU A 181 35.48 6.05 21.57
CA GLU A 181 35.08 4.95 22.44
C GLU A 181 34.33 3.87 21.65
N ARG A 182 34.59 2.60 21.98
CA ARG A 182 33.92 1.47 21.36
C ARG A 182 33.60 0.42 22.43
N ARG A 183 32.33 0.04 22.51
CA ARG A 183 31.84 -1.01 23.44
C ARG A 183 31.03 -2.04 22.67
N PRO A 184 31.66 -2.85 21.80
CA PRO A 184 30.94 -3.84 21.01
C PRO A 184 30.38 -4.94 21.92
N ARG A 185 29.07 -5.15 21.88
CA ARG A 185 28.42 -6.27 22.57
C ARG A 185 28.55 -7.52 21.71
N LEU A 186 29.52 -8.36 22.05
CA LEU A 186 29.82 -9.60 21.32
C LEU A 186 29.00 -10.82 21.80
N SER A 187 28.19 -10.65 22.85
CA SER A 187 27.35 -11.70 23.43
C SER A 187 25.87 -11.61 23.02
N GLY A 188 25.14 -12.72 23.16
CA GLY A 188 23.69 -12.80 22.91
C GLY A 188 23.33 -13.54 21.62
N ARG A 189 22.11 -13.29 21.09
CA ARG A 189 21.52 -14.07 19.98
C ARG A 189 22.38 -14.13 18.71
N ARG A 190 23.21 -13.11 18.44
CA ARG A 190 24.12 -13.07 17.28
C ARG A 190 25.60 -13.30 17.66
N ALA A 191 25.90 -13.79 18.86
CA ALA A 191 27.28 -13.99 19.33
C ALA A 191 28.15 -14.81 18.36
N ALA A 192 27.55 -15.82 17.72
CA ALA A 192 28.26 -16.69 16.78
C ALA A 192 28.86 -15.91 15.59
N CYS A 193 28.21 -14.86 15.08
CA CYS A 193 28.76 -14.12 13.94
C CYS A 193 30.02 -13.34 14.28
N HIS A 194 30.19 -12.94 15.55
CA HIS A 194 31.37 -12.20 16.00
C HIS A 194 32.63 -13.07 16.10
N LYS A 195 32.49 -14.41 16.04
CA LYS A 195 33.62 -15.34 16.02
C LYS A 195 34.31 -15.39 14.65
N PHE A 196 33.59 -15.02 13.59
CA PHE A 196 34.10 -15.05 12.22
C PHE A 196 34.40 -13.62 11.78
N HIS A 197 35.67 -13.34 11.43
CA HIS A 197 36.14 -11.97 11.13
C HIS A 197 35.81 -10.96 12.25
N PRO A 198 36.36 -11.14 13.48
CA PRO A 198 36.08 -10.29 14.63
C PRO A 198 36.39 -8.80 14.38
N GLU A 199 37.33 -8.50 13.48
CA GLU A 199 37.66 -7.15 13.03
C GLU A 199 36.47 -6.36 12.47
N LEU A 200 35.50 -7.06 11.84
CA LEU A 200 34.28 -6.44 11.31
C LEU A 200 33.28 -6.08 12.42
N SER A 201 33.42 -6.70 13.60
CA SER A 201 32.55 -6.42 14.75
C SER A 201 33.01 -5.20 15.55
N GLY A 202 34.25 -4.75 15.31
CA GLY A 202 34.92 -3.71 16.07
C GLY A 202 35.54 -4.24 17.36
N PHE A 203 36.56 -3.53 17.85
CA PHE A 203 37.25 -3.83 19.10
C PHE A 203 36.83 -2.87 20.20
N ALA A 204 36.95 -3.31 21.45
CA ALA A 204 36.75 -2.44 22.60
C ALA A 204 37.81 -1.33 22.61
N ALA A 205 37.37 -0.09 22.86
CA ALA A 205 38.24 1.06 22.98
C ALA A 205 37.73 1.94 24.14
N PRO A 206 38.64 2.42 25.01
CA PRO A 206 38.26 3.20 26.19
C PRO A 206 37.66 4.56 25.82
N PRO A 207 36.91 5.19 26.75
CA PRO A 207 36.35 6.53 26.55
C PRO A 207 37.44 7.59 26.38
N ASN A 208 37.15 8.60 25.56
CA ASN A 208 38.00 9.77 25.41
C ASN A 208 37.31 10.99 26.05
N ALA A 209 37.71 11.30 27.28
CA ALA A 209 37.05 12.32 28.11
C ALA A 209 37.24 13.77 27.64
N ARG A 210 38.01 14.02 26.56
CA ARG A 210 38.39 15.38 26.16
C ARG A 210 37.25 16.22 25.55
N LYS A 211 36.15 15.60 25.09
CA LYS A 211 34.99 16.33 24.53
C LYS A 211 33.67 15.62 24.86
N PRO A 212 32.74 16.26 25.60
CA PRO A 212 31.39 15.71 25.77
C PRO A 212 30.65 15.69 24.43
N SER A 213 29.87 14.63 24.18
CA SER A 213 29.05 14.51 22.97
C SER A 213 27.84 15.43 23.04
N THR A 214 27.45 16.00 21.89
CA THR A 214 26.25 16.82 21.74
C THR A 214 25.29 16.12 20.78
N PRO A 215 24.62 15.05 21.25
CA PRO A 215 23.85 14.18 20.38
C PRO A 215 22.63 14.91 19.81
N THR A 216 22.27 14.58 18.58
CA THR A 216 20.97 14.87 17.98
C THR A 216 20.34 13.58 17.49
N VAL A 217 19.02 13.45 17.63
CA VAL A 217 18.31 12.22 17.23
C VAL A 217 17.60 12.47 15.92
N SER A 218 18.03 11.80 14.85
CA SER A 218 17.36 11.81 13.56
C SER A 218 16.42 10.62 13.46
N VAL A 219 15.15 10.89 13.15
CA VAL A 219 14.10 9.89 12.94
C VAL A 219 13.67 9.96 11.48
N SER A 220 13.73 8.84 10.77
CA SER A 220 13.37 8.77 9.34
C SER A 220 12.57 7.52 9.01
N LEU A 221 11.65 7.65 8.05
CA LEU A 221 10.86 6.55 7.49
C LEU A 221 11.32 6.21 6.07
N HIS A 222 11.35 4.91 5.79
CA HIS A 222 11.77 4.35 4.51
C HIS A 222 10.71 3.34 4.06
N PRO A 223 9.70 3.75 3.26
CA PRO A 223 8.66 2.86 2.77
C PRO A 223 9.16 2.02 1.59
N VAL A 224 8.80 0.75 1.57
CA VAL A 224 8.88 -0.08 0.35
C VAL A 224 7.80 0.35 -0.64
N GLY A 225 6.68 0.87 -0.16
CA GLY A 225 5.63 1.47 -0.97
C GLY A 225 4.60 2.18 -0.09
N GLY A 226 3.97 3.19 -0.64
CA GLY A 226 2.87 3.93 -0.04
C GLY A 226 3.32 5.25 0.58
N PHE A 227 2.34 6.05 0.98
CA PHE A 227 2.58 7.30 1.67
C PHE A 227 3.24 7.06 3.03
N CYS A 228 4.21 7.90 3.39
CA CYS A 228 4.74 7.98 4.74
C CYS A 228 5.10 9.42 5.12
N ALA A 229 5.00 9.74 6.40
CA ALA A 229 5.38 11.03 6.94
C ALA A 229 5.85 10.92 8.39
N VAL A 230 6.70 11.87 8.79
CA VAL A 230 7.15 12.06 10.17
C VAL A 230 6.86 13.50 10.58
N SER A 231 6.26 13.68 11.76
CA SER A 231 5.94 15.01 12.30
C SER A 231 6.01 15.01 13.82
N LYS A 232 6.35 16.17 14.41
CA LYS A 232 6.25 16.41 15.86
C LYS A 232 4.89 16.97 16.28
N LYS A 233 4.03 17.27 15.32
CA LYS A 233 2.71 17.88 15.55
C LYS A 233 1.63 17.11 14.79
N LEU A 234 0.47 16.99 15.42
CA LEU A 234 -0.78 16.61 14.80
C LEU A 234 -1.76 17.80 14.87
N PRO A 235 -2.61 18.02 13.83
CA PRO A 235 -2.63 17.33 12.55
C PRO A 235 -1.33 17.55 11.75
N LEU A 236 -1.05 16.65 10.80
CA LEU A 236 0.16 16.76 9.98
C LEU A 236 0.16 18.08 9.20
N PRO A 237 1.32 18.74 9.07
CA PRO A 237 1.43 19.92 8.22
C PRO A 237 1.18 19.55 6.75
N TRP A 238 0.74 20.53 5.95
CA TRP A 238 0.51 20.34 4.51
C TRP A 238 1.76 19.80 3.80
N LEU A 239 2.93 20.38 4.10
CA LEU A 239 4.21 19.90 3.61
C LEU A 239 4.79 18.87 4.58
N THR A 240 4.56 17.59 4.25
CA THR A 240 5.07 16.47 5.03
C THR A 240 6.51 16.12 4.67
N LYS A 241 7.29 15.69 5.66
CA LYS A 241 8.65 15.16 5.49
C LYS A 241 8.67 13.69 5.88
N ALA A 242 9.64 12.93 5.34
CA ALA A 242 9.88 11.55 5.75
C ALA A 242 10.91 11.46 6.90
N ASP A 243 11.39 12.60 7.40
CA ASP A 243 12.42 12.71 8.42
C ASP A 243 12.22 13.93 9.33
N THR A 244 12.67 13.80 10.58
CA THR A 244 12.72 14.88 11.57
C THR A 244 13.92 14.70 12.49
N THR A 245 14.29 15.75 13.21
CA THR A 245 15.40 15.74 14.16
C THR A 245 14.94 16.26 15.53
N LEU A 246 15.36 15.57 16.58
CA LEU A 246 15.15 15.92 17.99
C LEU A 246 16.46 16.43 18.58
N LYS A 247 16.35 17.37 19.52
CA LYS A 247 17.50 18.00 20.17
C LYS A 247 17.46 17.66 21.67
N PRO A 248 18.19 16.62 22.09
CA PRO A 248 18.43 16.36 23.51
C PRO A 248 19.02 17.57 24.24
N THR A 249 18.68 17.73 25.51
CA THR A 249 19.15 18.87 26.34
C THR A 249 20.54 18.63 26.95
N ASP A 250 20.88 17.39 27.28
CA ASP A 250 22.13 17.04 27.96
C ASP A 250 23.10 16.29 27.05
N ASN A 251 24.27 15.94 27.60
CA ASN A 251 25.29 15.16 26.89
C ASN A 251 24.86 13.69 26.68
N GLY A 252 25.56 12.98 25.80
CA GLY A 252 25.22 11.60 25.43
C GLY A 252 25.27 10.55 26.56
N LEU A 253 25.73 10.88 27.77
CA LEU A 253 25.72 9.92 28.88
C LEU A 253 24.29 9.65 29.37
N HIS A 254 23.51 10.70 29.62
CA HIS A 254 22.12 10.63 30.09
C HIS A 254 21.31 11.82 29.53
N ALA A 255 21.15 11.86 28.20
CA ALA A 255 20.46 12.97 27.55
C ALA A 255 18.95 12.86 27.71
N ARG A 256 18.29 13.88 28.27
CA ARG A 256 16.83 14.00 28.24
C ARG A 256 16.38 14.54 26.88
N ILE A 257 15.28 14.01 26.35
CA ILE A 257 14.72 14.42 25.05
C ILE A 257 13.31 14.95 25.24
N GLU A 258 12.42 14.13 25.81
CA GLU A 258 10.99 14.44 26.05
C GLU A 258 10.25 15.04 24.85
N GLU A 259 10.59 14.57 23.66
CA GLU A 259 9.91 14.96 22.42
C GLU A 259 9.08 13.80 21.88
N GLU A 260 7.90 14.12 21.36
CA GLU A 260 7.04 13.17 20.69
C GLU A 260 7.16 13.27 19.16
N VAL A 261 7.16 12.12 18.50
CA VAL A 261 7.20 12.01 17.05
C VAL A 261 6.10 11.08 16.57
N HIS A 262 5.29 11.55 15.64
CA HIS A 262 4.28 10.77 14.95
C HIS A 262 4.83 10.26 13.62
N CYS A 263 4.99 8.94 13.54
CA CYS A 263 5.33 8.22 12.32
C CYS A 263 4.06 7.72 11.66
N ILE A 264 3.74 8.24 10.47
CA ILE A 264 2.54 7.90 9.72
C ILE A 264 2.93 7.14 8.46
N ALA A 265 2.25 6.03 8.19
CA ALA A 265 2.53 5.20 7.02
C ALA A 265 1.25 4.53 6.50
N ALA A 266 1.12 4.46 5.17
CA ALA A 266 0.06 3.68 4.52
C ALA A 266 0.26 2.17 4.75
N GLU A 267 1.51 1.72 4.78
CA GLU A 267 1.88 0.31 4.90
C GLU A 267 2.93 0.12 6.00
N ALA A 268 2.51 0.14 7.27
CA ALA A 268 3.42 0.10 8.42
C ALA A 268 4.33 -1.15 8.44
N HIS A 269 3.82 -2.32 8.03
CA HIS A 269 4.62 -3.56 7.95
C HIS A 269 5.61 -3.57 6.78
N ALA A 270 5.52 -2.61 5.87
CA ALA A 270 6.43 -2.44 4.74
C ALA A 270 7.15 -1.08 4.79
N THR A 271 7.21 -0.45 5.96
CA THR A 271 7.89 0.82 6.19
C THR A 271 8.93 0.64 7.28
N PHE A 272 10.16 1.03 7.02
CA PHE A 272 11.22 0.97 8.03
C PHE A 272 11.31 2.28 8.80
N LEU A 273 11.38 2.16 10.12
CA LEU A 273 11.80 3.22 11.02
C LEU A 273 13.32 3.13 11.19
N ARG A 274 14.01 4.24 10.93
CA ARG A 274 15.43 4.40 11.26
C ARG A 274 15.59 5.55 12.24
N VAL A 275 16.13 5.24 13.41
CA VAL A 275 16.52 6.21 14.43
C VAL A 275 18.05 6.24 14.47
N ALA A 276 18.64 7.40 14.17
CA ALA A 276 20.09 7.59 14.20
C ALA A 276 20.46 8.70 15.18
N ILE A 277 21.49 8.46 15.97
CA ILE A 277 22.09 9.43 16.88
C ILE A 277 23.28 10.04 16.15
N ARG A 278 23.25 11.36 15.92
CA ARG A 278 24.35 12.10 15.32
C ARG A 278 25.07 12.90 16.38
N ASP A 279 26.39 12.97 16.28
CA ASP A 279 27.22 13.90 17.03
C ASP A 279 27.98 14.76 16.01
N GLY A 280 27.65 16.04 15.96
CA GLY A 280 27.95 16.89 14.79
C GLY A 280 27.37 16.30 13.50
N ASP A 281 28.21 16.15 12.47
CA ASP A 281 27.80 15.67 11.15
C ASP A 281 27.80 14.14 10.99
N ARG A 282 28.25 13.40 12.01
CA ARG A 282 28.47 11.95 11.91
C ARG A 282 27.38 11.15 12.62
N ASP A 283 26.91 10.09 12.00
CA ASP A 283 26.09 9.07 12.67
C ASP A 283 27.00 8.26 13.60
N VAL A 284 26.78 8.39 14.91
CA VAL A 284 27.55 7.67 15.94
C VAL A 284 26.89 6.33 16.25
N ALA A 285 25.56 6.33 16.32
CA ALA A 285 24.81 5.14 16.61
C ALA A 285 23.46 5.13 15.88
N PHE A 286 22.87 3.96 15.70
CA PHE A 286 21.54 3.84 15.10
C PHE A 286 20.78 2.61 15.61
N GLU A 287 19.48 2.58 15.37
CA GLU A 287 18.68 1.35 15.33
C GLU A 287 17.67 1.46 14.19
N THR A 288 17.40 0.34 13.53
CA THR A 288 16.48 0.26 12.39
C THR A 288 15.52 -0.90 12.60
N ALA A 289 14.23 -0.64 12.44
CA ALA A 289 13.17 -1.63 12.65
C ALA A 289 12.07 -1.47 11.59
N VAL A 290 11.24 -2.50 11.41
CA VAL A 290 10.00 -2.36 10.65
C VAL A 290 8.95 -1.71 11.54
N LEU A 291 8.33 -0.63 11.07
CA LEU A 291 7.42 0.21 11.86
C LEU A 291 6.25 -0.60 12.43
N GLY A 292 5.64 -1.44 11.60
CA GLY A 292 4.53 -2.34 12.02
C GLY A 292 4.95 -3.50 12.93
N ARG A 293 6.25 -3.70 13.20
CA ARG A 293 6.74 -4.73 14.13
C ARG A 293 7.08 -4.17 15.52
N LEU A 294 6.92 -2.87 15.73
CA LEU A 294 7.11 -2.28 17.05
C LEU A 294 6.07 -2.79 18.04
N ARG A 295 6.42 -2.79 19.32
CA ARG A 295 5.52 -3.16 20.43
C ARG A 295 5.15 -1.92 21.23
N GLY A 296 3.89 -1.78 21.61
CA GLY A 296 3.38 -0.62 22.34
C GLY A 296 3.83 -0.59 23.80
N GLY A 297 3.72 0.57 24.45
CA GLY A 297 4.17 0.81 25.82
C GLY A 297 5.63 1.25 25.91
N PHE A 298 6.19 1.19 27.12
CA PHE A 298 7.58 1.55 27.38
C PHE A 298 8.54 0.50 26.80
N ARG A 299 9.50 0.95 25.99
CA ARG A 299 10.47 0.12 25.26
C ARG A 299 11.85 0.73 25.28
N VAL A 300 12.84 -0.12 25.01
CA VAL A 300 14.25 0.27 24.89
C VAL A 300 14.73 -0.10 23.50
N LEU A 301 15.13 0.90 22.71
CA LEU A 301 15.83 0.68 21.45
C LEU A 301 17.32 0.54 21.76
N ARG A 302 17.89 -0.63 21.48
CA ARG A 302 19.30 -0.92 21.73
C ARG A 302 20.11 -0.45 20.54
N LEU A 303 21.02 0.50 20.76
CA LEU A 303 21.73 1.14 19.67
C LEU A 303 22.87 0.26 19.13
N ARG A 304 23.22 0.53 17.87
CA ARG A 304 24.28 -0.13 17.11
C ARG A 304 25.30 0.91 16.66
N SER A 305 26.56 0.51 16.56
CA SER A 305 27.61 1.33 15.99
C SER A 305 27.48 1.40 14.46
N SER A 306 28.29 2.22 13.81
CA SER A 306 28.41 2.27 12.35
C SER A 306 28.81 0.95 11.69
N LEU A 307 29.27 -0.05 12.45
CA LEU A 307 29.56 -1.41 11.97
C LEU A 307 28.33 -2.34 12.04
N GLY A 308 27.23 -1.89 12.64
CA GLY A 308 26.02 -2.70 12.88
C GLY A 308 26.06 -3.57 14.14
N THR A 309 27.22 -3.65 14.81
CA THR A 309 27.38 -4.29 16.12
C THR A 309 26.63 -3.51 17.19
N ARG A 310 25.92 -4.22 18.09
CA ARG A 310 25.25 -3.57 19.22
C ARG A 310 26.28 -2.93 20.13
N ILE A 311 25.96 -1.74 20.63
CA ILE A 311 26.78 -1.05 21.61
C ILE A 311 26.27 -1.47 22.99
N GLU A 312 27.18 -1.87 23.86
CA GLU A 312 26.83 -2.23 25.23
C GLU A 312 26.25 -1.03 25.97
N LEU A 313 25.21 -1.22 26.79
CA LEU A 313 24.49 -0.19 27.57
C LEU A 313 23.87 0.99 26.78
N ALA A 314 24.27 1.25 25.54
CA ALA A 314 23.80 2.38 24.77
C ALA A 314 22.37 2.12 24.28
N CYS A 315 21.44 2.91 24.78
CA CYS A 315 20.04 2.68 24.51
C CYS A 315 19.22 3.96 24.52
N LEU A 316 18.07 3.88 23.87
CA LEU A 316 17.08 4.94 23.85
C LEU A 316 15.81 4.42 24.53
N PHE A 317 15.38 5.11 25.57
CA PHE A 317 14.14 4.81 26.26
C PHE A 317 12.99 5.57 25.60
N VAL A 318 11.96 4.83 25.20
CA VAL A 318 10.84 5.35 24.43
C VAL A 318 9.51 4.80 24.94
N HIS A 319 8.44 5.56 24.73
CA HIS A 319 7.08 5.07 24.86
C HIS A 319 6.42 5.03 23.48
N VAL A 320 5.87 3.88 23.10
CA VAL A 320 5.27 3.66 21.77
C VAL A 320 3.77 3.50 21.91
N SER A 321 2.99 4.28 21.16
CA SER A 321 1.54 4.12 21.05
C SER A 321 1.10 4.04 19.60
N PHE A 322 -0.05 3.41 19.36
CA PHE A 322 -0.60 3.19 18.04
C PHE A 322 -1.92 3.94 17.86
N GLY A 323 -2.22 4.29 16.62
CA GLY A 323 -3.52 4.81 16.22
C GLY A 323 -3.62 4.86 14.70
N THR A 324 -4.62 5.58 14.23
CA THR A 324 -4.90 5.77 12.80
C THR A 324 -5.19 7.23 12.50
N VAL A 325 -4.93 7.65 11.27
CA VAL A 325 -5.30 8.99 10.78
C VAL A 325 -5.94 8.88 9.39
N PRO A 326 -6.90 9.74 9.03
CA PRO A 326 -7.42 9.78 7.67
C PRO A 326 -6.30 10.15 6.68
N ASN A 327 -6.33 9.55 5.49
CA ASN A 327 -5.38 9.88 4.44
C ASN A 327 -5.81 11.16 3.71
N LEU A 328 -5.23 12.30 4.12
CA LEU A 328 -5.43 13.60 3.49
C LEU A 328 -4.41 13.91 2.38
N TRP A 329 -3.53 12.95 2.05
CA TRP A 329 -2.52 13.08 1.00
C TRP A 329 -2.77 12.03 -0.09
N PRO A 330 -3.91 12.11 -0.81
CA PRO A 330 -4.20 11.18 -1.87
C PRO A 330 -3.17 11.36 -3.00
N THR A 331 -2.61 10.25 -3.46
CA THR A 331 -1.74 10.27 -4.63
C THR A 331 -2.57 10.53 -5.89
N PRO A 332 -1.98 11.00 -7.00
CA PRO A 332 -2.70 11.12 -8.28
C PRO A 332 -3.44 9.84 -8.67
N ARG A 333 -2.85 8.68 -8.36
CA ARG A 333 -3.48 7.37 -8.52
C ARG A 333 -4.70 7.17 -7.60
N CYS A 334 -4.63 7.60 -6.34
CA CYS A 334 -5.80 7.60 -5.45
C CYS A 334 -6.93 8.48 -5.99
N LEU A 335 -6.61 9.69 -6.46
CA LEU A 335 -7.59 10.64 -7.00
C LEU A 335 -8.30 10.08 -8.25
N ARG A 336 -7.56 9.49 -9.19
CA ARG A 336 -8.15 8.82 -10.37
C ARG A 336 -9.12 7.71 -9.97
N ARG A 337 -8.76 6.91 -8.97
CA ARG A 337 -9.60 5.82 -8.47
C ARG A 337 -10.86 6.33 -7.76
N GLN A 338 -10.74 7.39 -6.94
CA GLN A 338 -11.88 8.03 -6.29
C GLN A 338 -12.86 8.60 -7.31
N ALA A 339 -12.36 9.29 -8.35
CA ALA A 339 -13.19 9.79 -9.44
C ALA A 339 -13.92 8.65 -10.17
N GLY A 340 -13.24 7.53 -10.43
CA GLY A 340 -13.84 6.34 -11.02
C GLY A 340 -14.95 5.74 -10.15
N ARG A 341 -14.73 5.62 -8.83
CA ARG A 341 -15.77 5.16 -7.88
C ARG A 341 -16.98 6.09 -7.87
N ALA A 342 -16.77 7.40 -7.76
CA ALA A 342 -17.84 8.38 -7.77
C ALA A 342 -18.63 8.39 -9.10
N SER A 343 -18.00 8.04 -10.22
CA SER A 343 -18.70 7.85 -11.49
C SER A 343 -19.58 6.60 -11.49
N ARG A 344 -19.09 5.48 -10.94
CA ARG A 344 -19.86 4.22 -10.83
C ARG A 344 -21.03 4.35 -9.88
N GLU A 345 -20.84 4.99 -8.72
CA GLU A 345 -21.91 5.28 -7.77
C GLU A 345 -23.00 6.14 -8.42
N ARG A 346 -22.63 7.11 -9.27
CA ARG A 346 -23.60 7.90 -10.04
C ARG A 346 -24.33 7.05 -11.09
N SER A 347 -23.65 6.15 -11.80
CA SER A 347 -24.30 5.22 -12.74
C SER A 347 -25.29 4.30 -12.03
N SER A 348 -24.86 3.64 -10.94
CA SER A 348 -25.70 2.75 -10.13
C SER A 348 -26.92 3.48 -9.60
N ARG A 349 -26.75 4.69 -9.06
CA ARG A 349 -27.88 5.52 -8.62
C ARG A 349 -28.81 5.86 -9.79
N SER A 350 -28.26 6.20 -10.95
CA SER A 350 -29.08 6.49 -12.14
C SER A 350 -29.86 5.26 -12.62
N GLU A 351 -29.28 4.07 -12.56
CA GLU A 351 -29.94 2.80 -12.87
C GLU A 351 -31.04 2.47 -11.85
N GLU A 352 -30.78 2.66 -10.56
CA GLU A 352 -31.78 2.54 -9.48
C GLU A 352 -32.93 3.54 -9.67
N PHE A 353 -32.63 4.80 -9.99
CA PHE A 353 -33.65 5.80 -10.30
C PHE A 353 -34.48 5.42 -11.53
N ALA A 354 -33.84 4.91 -12.59
CA ALA A 354 -34.55 4.43 -13.78
C ALA A 354 -35.47 3.25 -13.45
N HIS A 355 -35.00 2.30 -12.63
CA HIS A 355 -35.81 1.18 -12.15
C HIS A 355 -37.04 1.66 -11.37
N HIS A 356 -36.86 2.59 -10.43
CA HIS A 356 -38.00 3.16 -9.68
C HIS A 356 -38.98 3.94 -10.57
N MET A 357 -38.49 4.63 -11.61
CA MET A 357 -39.37 5.32 -12.55
C MET A 357 -40.22 4.35 -13.38
N ASP A 358 -39.65 3.22 -13.82
CA ASP A 358 -40.39 2.13 -14.48
C ASP A 358 -41.43 1.50 -13.54
N GLU A 359 -41.07 1.31 -12.28
CA GLU A 359 -41.99 0.79 -11.25
C GLU A 359 -43.16 1.76 -10.99
N ILE A 360 -42.90 3.07 -10.90
CA ILE A 360 -43.94 4.10 -10.79
C ILE A 360 -44.85 4.12 -12.02
N ALA A 361 -44.29 3.97 -13.23
CA ALA A 361 -45.08 3.90 -14.46
C ALA A 361 -46.04 2.70 -14.43
N LYS A 362 -45.54 1.52 -14.06
CA LYS A 362 -46.37 0.30 -13.89
C LYS A 362 -47.48 0.48 -12.85
N LEU A 363 -47.19 1.16 -11.73
CA LEU A 363 -48.20 1.44 -10.71
C LEU A 363 -49.28 2.41 -11.21
N ARG A 364 -48.91 3.43 -11.99
CA ARG A 364 -49.87 4.34 -12.63
C ARG A 364 -50.79 3.60 -13.60
N ASP A 365 -50.24 2.71 -14.41
CA ASP A 365 -51.05 1.91 -15.36
C ASP A 365 -52.04 1.00 -14.61
N ARG A 366 -51.61 0.36 -13.52
CA ARG A 366 -52.50 -0.44 -12.65
C ARG A 366 -53.60 0.41 -12.00
N LEU A 367 -53.26 1.61 -11.54
CA LEU A 367 -54.24 2.53 -10.97
C LEU A 367 -55.30 2.91 -12.01
N LYS A 368 -54.87 3.27 -13.22
CA LYS A 368 -55.77 3.61 -14.32
C LYS A 368 -56.70 2.44 -14.69
N GLN A 369 -56.17 1.22 -14.76
CA GLN A 369 -56.99 0.02 -14.97
C GLN A 369 -58.01 -0.19 -13.84
N SER A 370 -57.62 0.05 -12.59
CA SER A 370 -58.55 -0.04 -11.45
C SER A 370 -59.64 1.04 -11.49
N GLU A 371 -59.32 2.25 -11.94
CA GLU A 371 -60.29 3.34 -12.12
C GLU A 371 -61.28 3.00 -13.24
N GLU A 372 -60.79 2.50 -14.38
CA GLU A 372 -61.64 2.06 -15.50
C GLU A 372 -62.57 0.91 -15.08
N GLN A 373 -62.07 -0.06 -14.31
CA GLN A 373 -62.88 -1.13 -13.74
C GLN A 373 -63.96 -0.59 -12.80
N ARG A 374 -63.61 0.36 -11.92
CA ARG A 374 -64.58 0.99 -11.01
C ARG A 374 -65.67 1.73 -11.78
N ASP A 375 -65.31 2.49 -12.81
CA ASP A 375 -66.26 3.24 -13.63
C ASP A 375 -67.16 2.32 -14.47
N SER A 376 -66.65 1.15 -14.88
CA SER A 376 -67.48 0.09 -15.49
C SER A 376 -68.50 -0.46 -14.50
N LEU A 377 -68.08 -0.78 -13.27
CA LEU A 377 -68.97 -1.29 -12.23
C LEU A 377 -70.05 -0.28 -11.84
N LEU A 378 -69.71 1.01 -11.78
CA LEU A 378 -70.68 2.08 -11.53
C LEU A 378 -71.70 2.21 -12.67
N ARG A 379 -71.26 2.09 -13.93
CA ARG A 379 -72.17 2.05 -15.09
C ARG A 379 -73.11 0.85 -15.04
N ASP A 380 -72.60 -0.33 -14.70
CA ASP A 380 -73.42 -1.54 -14.55
C ASP A 380 -74.39 -1.43 -13.36
N SER A 381 -74.01 -0.74 -12.28
CA SER A 381 -74.92 -0.43 -11.17
C SER A 381 -76.03 0.52 -11.61
N ALA A 382 -75.69 1.62 -12.29
CA ALA A 382 -76.66 2.59 -12.78
C ALA A 382 -77.64 1.98 -13.81
N LEU A 383 -77.16 1.08 -14.67
CA LEU A 383 -78.01 0.31 -15.58
C LEU A 383 -78.97 -0.60 -14.81
N ARG A 384 -78.49 -1.31 -13.78
CA ARG A 384 -79.34 -2.15 -12.93
C ARG A 384 -80.41 -1.32 -12.20
N ASP A 385 -80.05 -0.16 -11.68
CA ASP A 385 -80.98 0.75 -11.01
C ASP A 385 -82.02 1.31 -12.00
N SER A 386 -81.61 1.70 -13.21
CA SER A 386 -82.54 2.15 -14.26
C SER A 386 -83.51 1.04 -14.71
N VAL A 387 -83.03 -0.19 -14.87
CA VAL A 387 -83.91 -1.34 -15.16
C VAL A 387 -84.90 -1.55 -14.01
N ARG A 388 -84.43 -1.47 -12.76
CA ARG A 388 -85.29 -1.60 -11.57
C ARG A 388 -86.39 -0.53 -11.53
N ASP A 389 -86.04 0.72 -11.79
CA ASP A 389 -87.01 1.84 -11.84
C ASP A 389 -88.04 1.66 -12.97
N SER A 390 -87.62 1.13 -14.13
CA SER A 390 -88.53 0.82 -15.24
C SER A 390 -89.52 -0.30 -14.92
N VAL A 391 -89.08 -1.31 -14.14
CA VAL A 391 -89.95 -2.38 -13.65
C VAL A 391 -90.94 -1.83 -12.64
N VAL A 392 -90.49 -1.02 -11.68
CA VAL A 392 -91.37 -0.36 -10.70
C VAL A 392 -92.40 0.51 -11.41
N GLN A 393 -92.02 1.32 -12.41
CA GLN A 393 -92.96 2.12 -13.19
C GLN A 393 -94.00 1.26 -13.92
N ARG A 394 -93.59 0.15 -14.55
CA ARG A 394 -94.54 -0.77 -15.20
C ARG A 394 -95.51 -1.40 -14.20
N GLU A 395 -95.03 -1.80 -13.04
CA GLU A 395 -95.88 -2.31 -11.96
C GLU A 395 -96.84 -1.23 -11.44
N SER A 396 -96.39 0.02 -11.32
CA SER A 396 -97.27 1.11 -10.88
C SER A 396 -98.36 1.44 -11.91
N VAL A 397 -98.04 1.39 -13.20
CA VAL A 397 -99.03 1.58 -14.29
C VAL A 397 -100.05 0.44 -14.29
N GLN A 398 -99.62 -0.81 -14.14
CA GLN A 398 -100.53 -1.97 -14.04
C GLN A 398 -101.45 -1.88 -12.81
N VAL A 399 -100.93 -1.43 -11.67
CA VAL A 399 -101.74 -1.21 -10.46
C VAL A 399 -102.73 -0.06 -10.66
N PHE A 400 -102.32 1.03 -11.32
CA PHE A 400 -103.23 2.15 -11.62
C PHE A 400 -104.34 1.77 -12.61
N GLU A 401 -104.05 0.97 -13.63
CA GLU A 401 -105.07 0.44 -14.54
C GLU A 401 -106.03 -0.51 -13.82
N ALA A 402 -105.53 -1.40 -12.96
CA ALA A 402 -106.37 -2.30 -12.15
C ALA A 402 -107.28 -1.56 -11.13
N ILE A 403 -106.87 -0.38 -10.64
CA ILE A 403 -107.69 0.48 -9.79
C ILE A 403 -108.76 1.24 -10.59
N ARG A 404 -108.50 1.53 -11.88
CA ARG A 404 -109.43 2.24 -12.77
C ARG A 404 -110.54 1.32 -13.32
N GLU A 405 -110.30 0.01 -13.38
CA GLU A 405 -111.29 -1.01 -13.79
C GLU A 405 -112.24 -1.45 -12.65
N ARG A 406 -111.97 -1.05 -11.40
CA ARG A 406 -112.87 -1.19 -10.25
C ARG A 406 -113.70 0.06 -10.05
#